data_AF-A0A133XSP3-F1
#
_entry.id   AF-A0A133XSP3-F1
#
_cell.length_a   1.000
_cell.length_b   1.000
_cell.length_c   1.000
_cell.angle_alpha   90.00
_cell.angle_beta   90.00
_cell.angle_gamma   90.00
#
_symmetry.space_group_name_H-M   'P 1'
#
loop_
_entity.id
_entity.type
_entity.pdbx_description
1 polymer ?
#
loop_
_entity_poly.entity_id
_entity_poly.type
_entity_poly.pdbx_seq_one_letter_code
_entity_poly.pdbx_strand_id
1 'polypeptide(L)' 'MVANLQRIEKLLEILTTSQKRYLRPEDLKNELRIGDTTLKTWEAHGLRKIELPTESRTKFYYDRQDISKFMEENKY' A
#
# COMPACT_ATOMS: atom_id res chain seq x y z
N MET A 1 -20.78 -8.83 28.54
CA MET A 1 -19.44 -8.20 28.38
C MET A 1 -18.61 -8.84 27.26
N VAL A 2 -18.73 -10.14 26.98
CA VAL A 2 -17.87 -10.86 25.99
C VAL A 2 -18.11 -10.48 24.51
N ALA A 3 -19.35 -10.16 24.12
CA ALA A 3 -19.70 -9.86 22.72
C ALA A 3 -19.06 -8.57 22.17
N ASN A 4 -18.79 -7.58 23.03
CA ASN A 4 -18.15 -6.33 22.60
C ASN A 4 -16.65 -6.51 22.34
N LEU A 5 -15.97 -7.38 23.10
CA LEU A 5 -14.56 -7.68 22.87
C LEU A 5 -14.34 -8.38 21.52
N GLN A 6 -15.12 -9.42 21.22
CA GLN A 6 -15.02 -10.11 19.93
C GLN A 6 -15.27 -9.17 18.73
N ARG A 7 -16.18 -8.20 18.90
CA ARG A 7 -16.45 -7.18 17.88
C ARG A 7 -15.28 -6.22 17.70
N ILE A 8 -14.62 -5.83 18.78
CA ILE A 8 -13.42 -4.96 18.75
C ILE A 8 -12.26 -5.69 18.07
N GLU A 9 -12.01 -6.95 18.42
CA GLU A 9 -10.95 -7.77 17.79
C GLU A 9 -11.15 -7.89 16.28
N LYS A 10 -12.38 -8.18 15.84
CA LYS A 10 -12.69 -8.27 14.41
C LYS A 10 -12.51 -6.95 13.67
N LEU A 11 -12.86 -5.81 14.29
CA LEU A 11 -12.64 -4.49 13.71
C LEU A 11 -11.14 -4.15 13.61
N LEU A 12 -10.36 -4.51 14.62
CA LEU A 12 -8.90 -4.34 14.60
C LEU A 12 -8.24 -5.19 13.52
N GLU A 13 -8.70 -6.43 13.33
CA GLU A 13 -8.23 -7.31 12.25
C GLU A 13 -8.53 -6.72 10.86
N ILE A 14 -9.74 -6.20 10.65
CA ILE A 14 -10.13 -5.55 9.39
C ILE A 14 -9.27 -4.31 9.13
N LEU A 15 -9.06 -3.47 10.16
CA LEU A 15 -8.27 -2.25 10.06
C LEU A 15 -6.79 -2.54 9.79
N THR A 16 -6.21 -3.52 10.48
CA THR A 16 -4.82 -3.94 10.27
C THR A 16 -4.61 -4.58 8.90
N THR A 17 -5.55 -5.39 8.44
CA THR A 17 -5.52 -5.97 7.08
C THR A 17 -5.64 -4.88 6.02
N SER A 18 -6.52 -3.91 6.23
CA SER A 18 -6.69 -2.77 5.32
C SER A 18 -5.47 -1.83 5.32
N GLN A 19 -4.85 -1.59 6.47
CA GLN A 19 -3.57 -0.87 6.55
C GLN A 19 -2.45 -1.59 5.81
N LYS A 20 -2.40 -2.92 5.90
CA LYS A 20 -1.40 -3.71 5.16
C LYS A 20 -1.61 -3.64 3.65
N ARG A 21 -2.83 -3.39 3.16
CA ARG A 21 -3.11 -3.37 1.72
C ARG A 21 -2.42 -2.20 0.98
N TYR A 22 -2.30 -1.04 1.62
CA TYR A 22 -1.79 0.18 0.98
C TYR A 22 -0.45 0.59 1.57
N LEU A 23 0.52 0.84 0.71
CA LEU A 23 1.87 1.26 1.08
C LEU A 23 2.12 2.70 0.69
N ARG A 24 2.76 3.48 1.56
CA ARG A 24 3.33 4.77 1.15
C ARG A 24 4.59 4.52 0.31
N PRO A 25 5.02 5.50 -0.51
CA PRO A 25 6.26 5.39 -1.30
C PRO A 25 7.47 4.97 -0.47
N GLU A 26 7.63 5.51 0.74
CA GLU A 26 8.74 5.18 1.63
C GLU A 26 8.69 3.73 2.12
N ASP A 27 7.50 3.25 2.50
CA ASP A 27 7.31 1.87 2.97
C ASP A 27 7.57 0.87 1.84
N LEU A 28 7.10 1.18 0.62
CA LEU A 28 7.35 0.37 -0.59
C LEU A 28 8.85 0.27 -0.90
N LYS A 29 9.56 1.40 -0.89
CA LYS A 29 11.01 1.46 -1.12
C LYS A 29 11.76 0.61 -0.10
N ASN A 30 11.36 0.67 1.16
CA ASN A 30 11.97 -0.10 2.23
C ASN A 30 11.69 -1.60 2.11
N GLU A 31 10.43 -2.01 1.86
CA GLU A 31 10.07 -3.43 1.74
C GLU A 31 10.78 -4.11 0.56
N LEU A 32 10.90 -3.42 -0.57
CA LEU A 32 11.49 -3.97 -1.79
C LEU A 32 12.96 -3.63 -1.98
N ARG A 33 13.53 -2.85 -1.05
CA ARG A 33 14.92 -2.35 -1.10
C ARG A 33 15.25 -1.66 -2.43
N ILE A 34 14.31 -0.86 -2.91
CA ILE A 34 14.45 -0.09 -4.16
C ILE A 34 14.70 1.39 -3.88
N GLY A 35 15.41 2.06 -4.77
CA GLY A 35 15.64 3.51 -4.71
C GLY A 35 14.54 4.33 -5.41
N ASP A 36 14.58 5.64 -5.22
CA ASP A 36 13.65 6.59 -5.86
C ASP A 36 13.67 6.52 -7.39
N THR A 37 14.84 6.25 -8.00
CA THR A 37 14.96 6.09 -9.45
C THR A 37 14.16 4.88 -9.94
N THR A 38 14.27 3.74 -9.26
CA THR A 38 13.55 2.51 -9.60
C THR A 38 12.05 2.70 -9.44
N LEU A 39 11.62 3.35 -8.35
CA LEU A 39 10.20 3.62 -8.14
C LEU A 39 9.62 4.51 -9.26
N LYS A 40 10.33 5.58 -9.65
CA LYS A 40 9.94 6.42 -10.79
C LYS A 40 9.87 5.66 -12.10
N THR A 41 10.81 4.73 -12.33
CA THR A 41 10.73 3.85 -13.49
C THR A 41 9.49 2.99 -13.44
N TRP A 42 9.15 2.40 -12.29
CA TRP A 42 7.94 1.59 -12.16
C TRP A 42 6.66 2.41 -12.39
N GLU A 43 6.58 3.62 -11.85
CA GLU A 43 5.49 4.56 -12.13
C GLU A 43 5.36 4.87 -13.63
N ALA A 44 6.48 5.11 -14.32
CA ALA A 44 6.50 5.35 -15.76
C ALA A 44 6.13 4.12 -16.59
N HIS A 45 6.44 2.92 -16.07
CA HIS A 45 6.12 1.63 -16.69
C HIS A 45 4.69 1.14 -16.38
N GLY A 46 3.90 1.90 -15.62
CA GLY A 46 2.47 1.63 -15.39
C GLY A 46 2.09 1.18 -13.98
N LEU A 47 3.00 1.26 -13.00
CA LEU A 47 2.63 1.05 -11.60
C LEU A 47 1.60 2.10 -11.17
N ARG A 48 0.43 1.64 -10.70
CA ARG A 48 -0.68 2.51 -10.35
C ARG A 48 -0.43 3.23 -9.02
N LYS A 49 -0.40 4.57 -9.07
CA LYS A 49 -0.43 5.42 -7.88
C LYS A 49 -1.88 5.75 -7.50
N ILE A 50 -2.18 5.69 -6.21
CA ILE A 50 -3.46 6.11 -5.64
C ILE A 50 -3.25 7.45 -4.95
N GLU A 51 -3.93 8.47 -5.44
CA GLU A 51 -3.89 9.82 -4.86
C GLU A 51 -5.08 9.96 -3.90
N LEU A 52 -4.78 10.13 -2.62
CA LEU A 52 -5.78 10.40 -1.60
C LEU A 52 -5.70 11.89 -1.20
N PRO A 53 -6.77 12.67 -1.45
CA PRO A 53 -6.84 14.03 -0.94
C PRO A 53 -7.00 13.95 0.58
N THR A 54 -6.00 14.43 1.32
CA THR A 54 -6.14 14.68 2.76
C THR A 54 -6.21 16.18 3.00
N GLU A 55 -6.85 16.60 4.11
CA GLU A 55 -7.16 18.01 4.43
C GLU A 55 -5.99 19.00 4.30
N SER A 56 -4.74 18.53 4.30
CA SER A 56 -3.57 19.39 4.20
C SER A 56 -2.65 19.10 3.02
N ARG A 57 -2.64 17.89 2.44
CA ARG A 57 -1.71 17.48 1.36
C ARG A 57 -2.28 16.31 0.53
N THR A 58 -1.88 16.22 -0.74
CA THR A 58 -2.05 14.99 -1.53
C THR A 58 -1.08 13.93 -1.02
N LYS A 59 -1.60 12.80 -0.56
CA LYS A 59 -0.78 11.64 -0.20
C LYS A 59 -0.88 10.58 -1.27
N PHE A 60 0.25 10.01 -1.62
CA PHE A 60 0.35 8.92 -2.59
C PHE A 60 0.44 7.59 -1.86
N TYR A 61 -0.29 6.60 -2.38
CA TYR A 61 -0.28 5.24 -1.89
C TYR A 61 -0.23 4.26 -3.06
N TYR A 62 0.27 3.05 -2.79
CA TYR A 62 0.34 1.95 -3.72
C TYR A 62 -0.39 0.74 -3.13
N ASP A 63 -1.22 0.08 -3.93
CA ASP A 63 -1.90 -1.15 -3.51
C ASP A 63 -0.94 -2.34 -3.67
N ARG A 64 -0.78 -3.16 -2.63
CA ARG A 64 0.11 -4.33 -2.65
C ARG A 64 -0.26 -5.34 -3.74
N GLN A 65 -1.54 -5.46 -4.10
CA GLN A 65 -1.98 -6.34 -5.18
C GLN A 65 -1.54 -5.78 -6.55
N ASP A 66 -1.71 -4.47 -6.78
CA ASP A 66 -1.20 -3.82 -8.00
C ASP A 66 0.32 -3.93 -8.10
N ILE A 67 1.05 -3.78 -6.99
CA ILE A 67 2.52 -3.97 -6.96
C ILE A 67 2.88 -5.42 -7.33
N SER A 68 2.22 -6.41 -6.71
CA SER A 68 2.50 -7.82 -6.97
C SER A 68 2.23 -8.17 -8.42
N LYS A 69 1.09 -7.72 -8.95
CA LYS A 69 0.73 -7.91 -10.35
C LYS A 69 1.75 -7.24 -11.28
N PHE A 70 2.16 -6.00 -10.98
CA PHE A 70 3.18 -5.30 -11.74
C PHE A 70 4.52 -6.07 -11.76
N MET A 71 4.93 -6.65 -10.64
CA MET A 71 6.15 -7.48 -10.58
C MET A 71 6.03 -8.74 -11.43
N GLU A 72 4.90 -9.44 -11.35
CA GLU A 72 4.64 -10.65 -12.16
C GLU A 72 4.64 -10.33 -13.66
N GLU A 73 4.02 -9.24 -14.07
CA GLU A 73 3.95 -8.82 -15.48
C GLU A 73 5.31 -8.39 -16.05
N ASN A 74 6.18 -7.81 -15.21
CA ASN A 74 7.49 -7.29 -15.63
C ASN A 74 8.67 -8.24 -15.30
N LYS A 75 8.43 -9.39 -14.67
CA LYS A 75 9.42 -10.40 -14.26
C LYS A 75 10.57 -9.85 -13.39
N TYR A 76 10.25 -8.98 -12.42
CA TYR A 76 11.22 -8.47 -11.45
C TYR A 76 11.44 -9.40 -10.26
#